data_AF-A0A078IB55-F1
#
_entry.id   AF-A0A078IB55-F1
#
_cell.length_a   1.000
_cell.length_b   1.000
_cell.length_c   1.000
_cell.angle_alpha   90.00
_cell.angle_beta   90.00
_cell.angle_gamma   90.00
#
_symmetry.space_group_name_H-M   'P 1'
#
loop_
_entity.id
_entity.type
_entity.pdbx_description
1 polymer ?
#
loop_
_entity_poly.entity_id
_entity_poly.type
_entity_poly.pdbx_seq_one_letter_code
_entity_poly.pdbx_strand_id
1 'polypeptide(L)'
;MPISQRVLKQVAAFPVVLAIVCYFFLPSINAPDLLKGTKNVLQVAKTIPLPGDGPESLEFDSQGEGPYVGVTDGRILKWRGEELGWVEFAHSSPHRDNCSRHKVVPSCGRPLGLSFHKKTGDLYFCDGYFGVMKAGPEGGLAELTKRKTLSTSISDKYHFEQVFYVYMSGEKTGRVIKYDMKKKEATVIMDKLHLPNGLALSKDGSFVLTCESGTNTIHRIWVKGPKAGTNEVFAKIPGPMDDIRRTPTGDFWVALHSKDSLFTRVFLSHSFVGKFFIKTLNLMVGNLIELL
;
A
#
# COMPACT_ATOMS: atom_id res chain seq x y z
N MET A 1 -45.97 25.66 -27.13
CA MET A 1 -46.28 25.45 -25.69
C MET A 1 -45.28 26.25 -24.87
N PRO A 2 -45.67 27.24 -24.05
CA PRO A 2 -44.70 27.97 -23.24
C PRO A 2 -44.39 27.13 -21.99
N ILE A 3 -43.12 26.74 -21.83
CA ILE A 3 -42.62 26.13 -20.60
C ILE A 3 -42.72 27.19 -19.51
N SER A 4 -43.56 26.92 -18.51
CA SER A 4 -43.83 27.83 -17.38
C SER A 4 -42.53 28.27 -16.70
N GLN A 5 -42.34 29.59 -16.54
CA GLN A 5 -41.21 30.19 -15.80
C GLN A 5 -41.05 29.63 -14.37
N ARG A 6 -42.10 29.01 -13.79
CA ARG A 6 -42.01 28.31 -12.49
C ARG A 6 -41.13 27.06 -12.57
N VAL A 7 -41.15 26.32 -13.68
CA VAL A 7 -40.34 25.11 -13.88
C VAL A 7 -38.86 25.49 -13.99
N LEU A 8 -38.54 26.56 -14.71
CA LEU A 8 -37.15 27.04 -14.86
C LEU A 8 -36.52 27.50 -13.53
N LYS A 9 -37.30 28.17 -12.66
CA LYS A 9 -36.84 28.59 -11.31
C LYS A 9 -36.63 27.41 -10.36
N GLN A 10 -37.48 26.39 -10.42
CA GLN A 10 -37.31 25.17 -9.61
C GLN A 10 -36.10 24.34 -10.07
N VAL A 11 -35.84 24.27 -11.38
CA VAL A 11 -34.68 23.57 -11.95
C VAL A 11 -33.36 24.30 -11.63
N ALA A 12 -33.36 25.63 -11.52
CA ALA A 12 -32.18 26.40 -11.11
C ALA A 12 -31.94 26.41 -9.58
N ALA A 13 -32.99 26.25 -8.77
CA ALA A 13 -32.87 26.20 -7.31
C ALA A 13 -32.22 24.90 -6.82
N PHE A 14 -32.49 23.77 -7.49
CA PHE A 14 -31.93 22.46 -7.11
C PHE A 14 -30.38 22.41 -7.11
N PRO A 15 -29.65 22.81 -8.17
CA PRO A 15 -28.19 22.79 -8.17
C PRO A 15 -27.59 23.76 -7.15
N VAL A 16 -28.24 24.90 -6.88
CA VAL A 16 -27.79 25.86 -5.86
C VAL A 16 -27.96 25.30 -4.46
N VAL A 17 -29.13 24.71 -4.15
CA VAL A 17 -29.39 24.05 -2.86
C VAL A 17 -28.46 22.85 -2.68
N LEU A 18 -28.26 22.03 -3.72
CA LEU A 18 -27.31 20.93 -3.69
C LEU A 18 -25.87 21.41 -3.46
N ALA A 19 -25.44 22.49 -4.12
CA ALA A 19 -24.11 23.06 -3.91
C ALA A 19 -23.93 23.60 -2.49
N ILE A 20 -24.96 24.23 -1.91
CA ILE A 20 -24.94 24.72 -0.51
C ILE A 20 -24.88 23.54 0.46
N VAL A 21 -25.72 22.51 0.27
CA VAL A 21 -25.69 21.29 1.07
C VAL A 21 -24.32 20.61 0.94
N CYS A 22 -23.83 20.42 -0.28
CA CYS A 22 -22.47 19.91 -0.51
C CYS A 22 -21.43 20.77 0.23
N TYR A 23 -21.47 22.09 0.15
CA TYR A 23 -20.51 22.96 0.83
C TYR A 23 -20.50 22.81 2.35
N PHE A 24 -21.69 22.70 2.99
CA PHE A 24 -21.79 22.53 4.44
C PHE A 24 -21.53 21.10 4.93
N PHE A 25 -21.85 20.08 4.12
CA PHE A 25 -21.72 18.67 4.50
C PHE A 25 -20.43 18.00 3.99
N LEU A 26 -19.80 18.50 2.92
CA LEU A 26 -18.50 17.99 2.43
C LEU A 26 -17.41 18.00 3.50
N PRO A 27 -17.26 19.06 4.33
CA PRO A 27 -16.25 19.06 5.38
C PRO A 27 -16.46 17.93 6.37
N SER A 28 -17.69 17.60 6.73
CA SER A 28 -18.03 16.47 7.61
C SER A 28 -17.83 15.10 6.93
N ILE A 29 -18.03 15.03 5.61
CA ILE A 29 -17.74 13.84 4.80
C ILE A 29 -16.22 13.61 4.72
N ASN A 30 -15.45 14.68 4.50
CA ASN A 30 -14.00 14.65 4.30
C ASN A 30 -13.19 14.73 5.61
N ALA A 31 -13.79 15.12 6.73
CA ALA A 31 -13.14 15.16 8.03
C ALA A 31 -12.68 13.74 8.42
N PRO A 32 -11.49 13.59 9.01
CA PRO A 32 -11.01 12.29 9.48
C PRO A 32 -11.98 11.71 10.50
N ASP A 33 -12.13 10.39 10.51
CA ASP A 33 -12.97 9.73 11.50
C ASP A 33 -12.44 10.03 12.90
N LEU A 34 -13.34 10.48 13.78
CA LEU A 34 -13.01 10.76 15.17
C LEU A 34 -12.93 9.45 15.95
N LEU A 35 -11.85 8.69 15.74
CA LEU A 35 -11.60 7.49 16.52
C LEU A 35 -11.22 7.90 17.95
N LYS A 36 -11.92 7.33 18.93
CA LYS A 36 -11.68 7.63 20.35
C LYS A 36 -10.22 7.34 20.71
N GLY A 37 -9.54 8.33 21.29
CA GLY A 37 -8.12 8.22 21.67
C GLY A 37 -7.13 8.59 20.56
N THR A 38 -7.59 9.13 19.44
CA THR A 38 -6.71 9.67 18.38
C THR A 38 -5.86 10.83 18.89
N LYS A 39 -4.61 10.85 18.43
CA LYS A 39 -3.65 11.94 18.67
C LYS A 39 -3.24 12.51 17.32
N ASN A 40 -3.50 13.80 17.09
CA ASN A 40 -3.22 14.48 15.82
C ASN A 40 -1.77 14.97 15.74
N VAL A 41 -0.81 14.04 15.85
CA VAL A 41 0.62 14.38 15.93
C VAL A 41 1.28 14.58 14.56
N LEU A 42 0.70 14.03 13.49
CA LEU A 42 1.28 14.13 12.14
C LEU A 42 1.22 15.56 11.57
N GLN A 43 0.28 16.38 12.01
CA GLN A 43 0.17 17.77 11.54
C GLN A 43 1.32 18.66 12.00
N VAL A 44 2.02 18.27 13.07
CA VAL A 44 3.19 18.98 13.60
C VAL A 44 4.50 18.27 13.28
N ALA A 45 4.44 17.19 12.51
CA ALA A 45 5.63 16.44 12.14
C ALA A 45 6.51 17.24 11.18
N LYS A 46 7.83 17.16 11.38
CA LYS A 46 8.80 17.70 10.42
C LYS A 46 8.79 16.84 9.16
N THR A 47 8.66 17.47 8.00
CA THR A 47 8.80 16.82 6.71
C THR A 47 10.27 16.79 6.29
N ILE A 48 10.70 15.65 5.76
CA ILE A 48 12.05 15.46 5.20
C ILE A 48 11.86 15.33 3.68
N PRO A 49 12.31 16.32 2.87
CA PRO A 49 12.19 16.24 1.42
C PRO A 49 12.95 15.03 0.87
N LEU A 50 12.33 14.26 -0.02
CA LEU A 50 12.90 13.05 -0.61
C LEU A 50 13.39 13.34 -2.03
N PRO A 51 14.61 12.92 -2.43
CA PRO A 51 15.12 13.11 -3.79
C PRO A 51 14.61 12.02 -4.75
N GLY A 52 13.29 11.87 -4.81
CA GLY A 52 12.55 10.88 -5.57
C GLY A 52 11.10 10.78 -5.06
N ASP A 53 10.27 10.07 -5.81
CA ASP A 53 8.84 9.97 -5.50
C ASP A 53 8.47 8.59 -4.95
N GLY A 54 7.29 8.53 -4.33
CA GLY A 54 6.63 7.29 -3.95
C GLY A 54 7.38 6.43 -2.92
N PRO A 55 7.82 6.97 -1.77
CA PRO A 55 8.19 6.08 -0.66
C PRO A 55 6.96 5.27 -0.23
N GLU A 56 7.00 3.96 -0.44
CA GLU A 56 5.91 3.06 0.01
C GLU A 56 6.21 2.57 1.42
N SER A 57 7.42 2.04 1.61
CA SER A 57 7.86 1.45 2.87
C SER A 57 9.09 2.18 3.42
N LEU A 58 9.18 2.21 4.75
CA LEU A 58 10.35 2.67 5.49
C LEU A 58 10.84 1.59 6.45
N GLU A 59 12.14 1.62 6.75
CA GLU A 59 12.75 0.75 7.75
C GLU A 59 13.95 1.43 8.43
N PHE A 60 14.29 0.98 9.63
CA PHE A 60 15.52 1.37 10.34
C PHE A 60 16.40 0.13 10.53
N ASP A 61 17.73 0.32 10.46
CA ASP A 61 18.64 -0.79 10.72
C ASP A 61 18.78 -1.08 12.22
N SER A 62 19.52 -2.14 12.54
CA SER A 62 19.71 -2.57 13.94
C SER A 62 20.48 -1.58 14.81
N GLN A 63 21.20 -0.63 14.19
CA GLN A 63 21.92 0.43 14.88
C GLN A 63 21.06 1.67 15.08
N GLY A 64 19.83 1.67 14.58
CA GLY A 64 18.91 2.80 14.66
C GLY A 64 19.15 3.85 13.57
N GLU A 65 19.97 3.54 12.56
CA GLU A 65 20.22 4.46 11.46
C GLU A 65 19.07 4.44 10.44
N GLY A 66 19.01 5.49 9.62
CA GLY A 66 18.00 5.69 8.59
C GLY A 66 17.14 6.93 8.85
N PRO A 67 15.88 6.95 8.38
CA PRO A 67 15.17 5.85 7.72
C PRO A 67 15.76 5.45 6.35
N TYR A 68 15.48 4.21 5.97
CA TYR A 68 15.70 3.66 4.62
C TYR A 68 14.36 3.60 3.89
N VAL A 69 14.28 4.06 2.65
CA VAL A 69 13.04 4.09 1.85
C VAL A 69 13.28 3.70 0.40
N GLY A 70 12.35 2.96 -0.20
CA GLY A 70 12.34 2.68 -1.64
C GLY A 70 11.67 3.81 -2.43
N VAL A 71 12.21 4.18 -3.59
CA VAL A 71 11.64 5.22 -4.46
C VAL A 71 11.24 4.68 -5.84
N THR A 72 10.47 5.48 -6.59
CA THR A 72 9.89 5.13 -7.91
C THR A 72 10.91 4.65 -8.94
N ASP A 73 12.15 5.13 -8.88
CA ASP A 73 13.21 4.82 -9.86
C ASP A 73 14.04 3.57 -9.52
N GLY A 74 13.60 2.77 -8.55
CA GLY A 74 14.24 1.50 -8.20
C GLY A 74 15.36 1.61 -7.16
N ARG A 75 15.68 2.82 -6.69
CA ARG A 75 16.65 3.03 -5.61
C ARG A 75 16.03 2.81 -4.24
N ILE A 76 16.89 2.46 -3.29
CA ILE A 76 16.66 2.53 -1.85
C ILE A 76 17.58 3.60 -1.30
N LEU A 77 17.00 4.61 -0.65
CA LEU A 77 17.71 5.75 -0.09
C LEU A 77 17.84 5.61 1.42
N LYS A 78 18.98 6.02 1.99
CA LYS A 78 19.23 6.13 3.43
C LYS A 78 19.30 7.60 3.82
N TRP A 79 18.54 8.01 4.82
CA TRP A 79 18.69 9.31 5.47
C TRP A 79 19.81 9.25 6.50
N ARG A 80 20.70 10.25 6.51
CA ARG A 80 21.86 10.33 7.43
C ARG A 80 21.82 11.56 8.34
N GLY A 81 20.63 12.12 8.56
CA GLY A 81 20.47 13.35 9.33
C GLY A 81 20.55 14.61 8.48
N GLU A 82 20.27 15.75 9.10
CA GLU A 82 20.06 17.03 8.42
C GLU A 82 21.32 17.56 7.73
N GLU A 83 22.50 17.32 8.29
CA GLU A 83 23.77 17.77 7.75
C GLU A 83 24.21 16.96 6.52
N LEU A 84 23.90 15.66 6.51
CA LEU A 84 24.40 14.72 5.49
C LEU A 84 23.37 14.35 4.42
N GLY A 85 22.09 14.58 4.69
CA GLY A 85 21.00 14.35 3.76
C GLY A 85 20.75 12.89 3.40
N TRP A 86 20.09 12.69 2.25
CA TRP A 86 19.84 11.38 1.66
C TRP A 86 21.02 10.90 0.83
N VAL A 87 21.32 9.61 0.92
CA VAL A 87 22.24 8.91 0.02
C VAL A 87 21.58 7.68 -0.57
N GLU A 88 22.04 7.28 -1.75
CA GLU A 88 21.69 5.98 -2.30
C GLU A 88 22.35 4.89 -1.44
N PHE A 89 21.55 3.96 -0.94
CA PHE A 89 22.03 2.79 -0.22
C PHE A 89 22.10 1.59 -1.16
N ALA A 90 20.99 1.27 -1.84
CA ALA A 90 20.92 0.12 -2.73
C ALA A 90 20.06 0.42 -3.95
N HIS A 91 20.09 -0.47 -4.95
CA HIS A 91 19.22 -0.38 -6.12
C HIS A 91 18.88 -1.77 -6.68
N SER A 92 17.68 -1.86 -7.26
CA SER A 92 17.14 -3.10 -7.81
C SER A 92 17.80 -3.53 -9.13
N SER A 93 18.10 -2.59 -10.03
CA SER A 93 18.59 -2.88 -11.39
C SER A 93 20.00 -2.35 -11.63
N PRO A 94 20.88 -3.11 -12.31
CA PRO A 94 22.17 -2.61 -12.75
C PRO A 94 22.07 -1.66 -13.96
N HIS A 95 20.97 -1.72 -14.72
CA HIS A 95 20.77 -0.89 -15.92
C HIS A 95 19.77 0.22 -15.61
N ARG A 96 20.25 1.45 -15.45
CA ARG A 96 19.45 2.55 -14.90
C ARG A 96 19.33 3.80 -15.76
N ASP A 97 19.90 3.78 -16.97
CA ASP A 97 20.00 4.97 -17.82
C ASP A 97 18.63 5.56 -18.21
N ASN A 98 17.61 4.70 -18.32
CA ASN A 98 16.25 5.10 -18.67
C ASN A 98 15.31 5.24 -17.45
N CYS A 99 15.83 5.20 -16.22
CA CYS A 99 14.99 5.31 -15.02
C CYS A 99 14.51 6.74 -14.80
N SER A 100 13.22 6.89 -14.50
CA SER A 100 12.60 8.17 -14.20
C SER A 100 12.29 8.29 -12.72
N ARG A 101 12.55 9.46 -12.14
CA ARG A 101 12.19 9.76 -10.74
C ARG A 101 10.69 9.81 -10.50
N HIS A 102 9.92 10.10 -11.55
CA HIS A 102 8.48 10.38 -11.47
C HIS A 102 7.60 9.27 -12.05
N LYS A 103 8.20 8.36 -12.84
CA LYS A 103 7.46 7.27 -13.49
C LYS A 103 8.16 5.94 -13.23
N VAL A 104 7.39 4.95 -12.81
CA VAL A 104 7.85 3.58 -12.66
C VAL A 104 8.21 3.03 -14.05
N VAL A 105 9.44 2.52 -14.18
CA VAL A 105 9.90 1.82 -15.37
C VAL A 105 10.21 0.38 -14.95
N PRO A 106 9.54 -0.65 -15.52
CA PRO A 106 9.70 -2.04 -15.07
C PRO A 106 11.15 -2.53 -14.98
N SER A 107 12.01 -2.11 -15.92
CA SER A 107 13.44 -2.49 -15.94
C SER A 107 14.28 -1.85 -14.83
N CYS A 108 13.76 -0.83 -14.14
CA CYS A 108 14.41 -0.17 -13.02
C CYS A 108 14.09 -0.85 -11.68
N GLY A 109 12.99 -1.60 -11.62
CA GLY A 109 12.43 -2.14 -10.40
C GLY A 109 11.58 -1.12 -9.64
N ARG A 110 10.92 -1.60 -8.59
CA ARG A 110 10.08 -0.81 -7.69
C ARG A 110 10.09 -1.43 -6.29
N PRO A 111 10.99 -1.02 -5.38
CA PRO A 111 10.98 -1.50 -4.00
C PRO A 111 9.71 -1.04 -3.27
N LEU A 112 8.93 -1.99 -2.77
CA LEU A 112 7.65 -1.76 -2.11
C LEU A 112 7.69 -2.10 -0.62
N GLY A 113 8.38 -3.16 -0.19
CA GLY A 113 8.44 -3.52 1.24
C GLY A 113 9.87 -3.77 1.69
N LEU A 114 10.34 -3.10 2.74
CA LEU A 114 11.71 -3.21 3.26
C LEU A 114 11.74 -3.88 4.64
N SER A 115 12.75 -4.72 4.91
CA SER A 115 13.03 -5.22 6.26
C SER A 115 14.48 -5.69 6.44
N PHE A 116 15.13 -5.22 7.52
CA PHE A 116 16.47 -5.67 7.88
C PHE A 116 16.46 -7.01 8.63
N HIS A 117 17.38 -7.88 8.24
CA HIS A 117 17.72 -9.04 9.03
C HIS A 117 18.67 -8.66 10.16
N LYS A 118 18.11 -8.51 11.36
CA LYS A 118 18.78 -8.00 12.57
C LYS A 118 20.16 -8.59 12.91
N LYS A 119 20.43 -9.85 12.54
CA LYS A 119 21.71 -10.51 12.85
C LYS A 119 22.80 -10.24 11.83
N THR A 120 22.43 -10.11 10.55
CA THR A 120 23.42 -9.98 9.47
C THR A 120 23.54 -8.56 8.95
N GLY A 121 22.57 -7.69 9.25
CA GLY A 121 22.50 -6.34 8.67
C GLY A 121 22.06 -6.35 7.20
N ASP A 122 21.72 -7.52 6.64
CA ASP A 122 21.22 -7.61 5.27
C ASP A 122 19.85 -6.95 5.17
N LEU A 123 19.67 -6.08 4.17
CA LEU A 123 18.37 -5.53 3.81
C LEU A 123 17.66 -6.49 2.85
N TYR A 124 16.51 -6.99 3.25
CA TYR A 124 15.60 -7.71 2.34
C TYR A 124 14.49 -6.78 1.91
N PHE A 125 14.10 -6.85 0.64
CA PHE A 125 12.98 -6.08 0.16
C PHE A 125 12.20 -6.78 -0.95
N CYS A 126 10.92 -6.46 -1.05
CA CYS A 126 10.05 -6.91 -2.15
C CYS A 126 10.05 -5.85 -3.25
N ASP A 127 10.59 -6.20 -4.41
CA ASP A 127 10.50 -5.41 -5.62
C ASP A 127 9.28 -5.84 -6.44
N GLY A 128 8.49 -4.87 -6.91
CA GLY A 128 7.28 -5.11 -7.68
C GLY A 128 7.49 -5.80 -9.04
N TYR A 129 8.71 -5.79 -9.57
CA TYR A 129 9.07 -6.42 -10.85
C TYR A 129 10.09 -7.55 -10.70
N PHE A 130 10.98 -7.46 -9.72
CA PHE A 130 12.05 -8.46 -9.52
C PHE A 130 11.79 -9.44 -8.37
N GLY A 131 10.69 -9.29 -7.62
CA GLY A 131 10.37 -10.18 -6.50
C GLY A 131 11.23 -9.88 -5.26
N VAL A 132 11.53 -10.90 -4.45
CA VAL A 132 12.25 -10.65 -3.18
C VAL A 132 13.76 -10.55 -3.41
N MET A 133 14.30 -9.38 -3.13
CA MET A 133 15.71 -9.04 -3.30
C MET A 133 16.41 -8.85 -1.95
N LYS A 134 17.74 -8.83 -1.99
CA LYS A 134 18.64 -8.64 -0.85
C LYS A 134 19.76 -7.69 -1.24
N ALA A 135 20.04 -6.70 -0.39
CA ALA A 135 21.30 -5.95 -0.38
C ALA A 135 22.08 -6.27 0.92
N GLY A 136 23.41 -6.26 0.84
CA GLY A 136 24.26 -6.41 2.02
C GLY A 136 24.25 -5.17 2.92
N PRO A 137 24.94 -5.20 4.07
CA PRO A 137 25.06 -4.04 4.98
C PRO A 137 25.69 -2.80 4.34
N GLU A 138 26.55 -3.00 3.34
CA GLU A 138 27.19 -1.92 2.56
C GLU A 138 26.30 -1.39 1.43
N GLY A 139 25.11 -1.97 1.23
CA GLY A 139 24.21 -1.60 0.15
C GLY A 139 24.68 -2.10 -1.23
N GLY A 140 24.53 -1.27 -2.25
CA GLY A 140 24.91 -1.56 -3.64
C GLY A 140 23.83 -2.26 -4.47
N LEU A 141 24.26 -2.98 -5.50
CA LEU A 141 23.35 -3.74 -6.36
C LEU A 141 22.73 -4.89 -5.58
N ALA A 142 21.40 -4.92 -5.55
CA ALA A 142 20.67 -5.98 -4.89
C ALA A 142 20.64 -7.27 -5.72
N GLU A 143 20.62 -8.40 -5.03
CA GLU A 143 20.55 -9.73 -5.63
C GLU A 143 19.24 -10.43 -5.24
N LEU A 144 18.77 -11.36 -6.07
CA LEU A 144 17.67 -12.26 -5.69
C LEU A 144 18.03 -13.06 -4.44
N THR A 145 17.16 -13.06 -3.42
CA THR A 145 17.45 -13.76 -2.16
C THR A 145 17.53 -15.28 -2.33
N LYS A 146 18.31 -15.96 -1.50
CA LYS A 146 18.33 -17.45 -1.39
C LYS A 146 17.76 -17.96 -0.06
N ARG A 147 17.07 -17.11 0.72
CA ARG A 147 16.48 -17.48 2.03
C ARG A 147 14.96 -17.68 2.00
N LYS A 148 14.42 -18.39 2.99
CA LYS A 148 12.98 -18.46 3.23
C LYS A 148 12.43 -17.08 3.56
N THR A 149 11.40 -16.63 2.85
CA THR A 149 10.76 -15.31 2.98
C THR A 149 9.23 -15.42 2.90
N LEU A 150 8.54 -14.37 3.31
CA LEU A 150 7.09 -14.24 3.22
C LEU A 150 6.80 -12.92 2.50
N SER A 151 5.84 -12.93 1.58
CA SER A 151 5.42 -11.75 0.83
C SER A 151 3.92 -11.79 0.52
N THR A 152 3.33 -10.62 0.39
CA THR A 152 1.97 -10.45 -0.13
C THR A 152 2.02 -10.26 -1.64
N SER A 153 0.97 -10.75 -2.30
CA SER A 153 0.70 -10.54 -3.72
C SER A 153 -0.66 -9.88 -3.79
N ILE A 154 -0.72 -8.64 -4.25
CA ILE A 154 -1.98 -7.87 -4.37
C ILE A 154 -2.93 -8.57 -5.35
N SER A 155 -2.39 -9.06 -6.47
CA SER A 155 -3.08 -9.85 -7.47
C SER A 155 -2.07 -10.72 -8.21
N ASP A 156 -2.54 -11.80 -8.83
CA ASP A 156 -1.79 -12.61 -9.79
C ASP A 156 -2.21 -12.39 -11.25
N LYS A 157 -3.18 -11.50 -11.45
CA LYS A 157 -3.81 -11.20 -12.74
C LYS A 157 -3.50 -9.80 -13.25
N TYR A 158 -3.27 -8.85 -12.34
CA TYR A 158 -3.14 -7.43 -12.65
C TYR A 158 -1.74 -6.90 -12.33
N HIS A 159 -1.27 -5.93 -13.12
CA HIS A 159 0.00 -5.24 -12.87
C HIS A 159 -0.15 -4.15 -11.80
N PHE A 160 0.98 -3.72 -11.23
CA PHE A 160 1.01 -2.68 -10.17
C PHE A 160 0.25 -1.39 -10.54
N GLU A 161 0.29 -0.97 -11.80
CA GLU A 161 -0.41 0.22 -12.28
C GLU A 161 -1.96 0.11 -12.17
N GLN A 162 -2.48 -1.10 -12.01
CA GLN A 162 -3.91 -1.40 -11.94
C GLN A 162 -4.40 -1.61 -10.51
N VAL A 163 -3.60 -1.29 -9.48
CA VAL A 163 -3.96 -1.46 -8.05
C VAL A 163 -5.31 -0.80 -7.73
N PHE A 164 -5.58 0.40 -8.24
CA PHE A 164 -6.85 1.09 -8.03
C PHE A 164 -8.05 0.34 -8.65
N TYR A 165 -7.85 -0.26 -9.83
CA TYR A 165 -8.86 -1.12 -10.45
C TYR A 165 -9.12 -2.35 -9.57
N VAL A 166 -8.07 -3.03 -9.09
CA VAL A 166 -8.22 -4.21 -8.23
C VAL A 166 -9.00 -3.87 -6.98
N TYR A 167 -8.67 -2.77 -6.32
CA TYR A 167 -9.39 -2.27 -5.15
C TYR A 167 -10.88 -2.12 -5.43
N MET A 168 -11.23 -1.34 -6.45
CA MET A 168 -12.62 -1.01 -6.78
C MET A 168 -13.40 -2.17 -7.40
N SER A 169 -12.72 -3.12 -8.04
CA SER A 169 -13.37 -4.26 -8.69
C SER A 169 -13.97 -5.27 -7.70
N GLY A 170 -13.54 -5.25 -6.44
CA GLY A 170 -13.92 -6.25 -5.45
C GLY A 170 -13.28 -7.63 -5.67
N GLU A 171 -12.36 -7.78 -6.63
CA GLU A 171 -11.78 -9.08 -6.96
C GLU A 171 -10.83 -9.58 -5.87
N LYS A 172 -11.08 -10.80 -5.40
CA LYS A 172 -10.30 -11.49 -4.38
C LYS A 172 -9.20 -12.35 -5.02
N THR A 173 -8.21 -11.70 -5.63
CA THR A 173 -7.08 -12.37 -6.31
C THR A 173 -5.78 -12.32 -5.51
N GLY A 174 -5.80 -11.67 -4.35
CA GLY A 174 -4.62 -11.50 -3.51
C GLY A 174 -4.27 -12.76 -2.72
N ARG A 175 -2.97 -12.90 -2.42
CA ARG A 175 -2.39 -14.07 -1.75
C ARG A 175 -1.32 -13.66 -0.75
N VAL A 176 -1.15 -14.47 0.28
CA VAL A 176 0.06 -14.49 1.11
C VAL A 176 0.89 -15.69 0.68
N ILE A 177 2.14 -15.42 0.30
CA ILE A 177 3.06 -16.41 -0.26
C ILE A 177 4.22 -16.56 0.70
N LYS A 178 4.51 -17.81 1.06
CA LYS A 178 5.75 -18.23 1.70
C LYS A 178 6.67 -18.75 0.62
N TYR A 179 7.86 -18.20 0.51
CA TYR A 179 8.85 -18.65 -0.45
C TYR A 179 10.03 -19.31 0.28
N ASP A 180 10.46 -20.48 -0.17
CA ASP A 180 11.68 -21.15 0.27
C ASP A 180 12.72 -21.07 -0.84
N MET A 181 13.54 -20.01 -0.85
CA MET A 181 14.52 -19.85 -1.94
C MET A 181 15.66 -20.89 -1.90
N LYS A 182 15.84 -21.67 -0.82
CA LYS A 182 16.78 -22.81 -0.86
C LYS A 182 16.23 -23.93 -1.74
N LYS A 183 14.93 -24.20 -1.62
CA LYS A 183 14.22 -25.20 -2.42
C LYS A 183 13.67 -24.65 -3.74
N LYS A 184 13.67 -23.32 -3.90
CA LYS A 184 12.98 -22.59 -4.98
C LYS A 184 11.48 -22.90 -5.03
N GLU A 185 10.87 -23.07 -3.86
CA GLU A 185 9.45 -23.42 -3.74
C GLU A 185 8.64 -22.22 -3.23
N ALA A 186 7.58 -21.86 -3.94
CA ALA A 186 6.57 -20.91 -3.48
C ALA A 186 5.34 -21.67 -2.97
N THR A 187 4.90 -21.37 -1.75
CA THR A 187 3.69 -21.95 -1.15
C THR A 187 2.72 -20.84 -0.81
N VAL A 188 1.52 -20.90 -1.36
CA VAL A 188 0.43 -20.02 -0.96
C VAL A 188 -0.06 -20.47 0.41
N ILE A 189 0.03 -19.59 1.41
CA ILE A 189 -0.40 -19.89 2.80
C ILE A 189 -1.77 -19.27 3.15
N MET A 190 -2.24 -18.36 2.31
CA MET A 190 -3.61 -17.83 2.31
C MET A 190 -3.91 -17.25 0.93
N ASP A 191 -5.10 -17.49 0.41
CA ASP A 191 -5.55 -16.99 -0.90
C ASP A 191 -6.91 -16.30 -0.80
N LYS A 192 -7.40 -15.81 -1.95
CA LYS A 192 -8.71 -15.16 -2.08
C LYS A 192 -8.87 -13.95 -1.18
N LEU A 193 -7.80 -13.17 -1.06
CA LEU A 193 -7.79 -11.90 -0.34
C LEU A 193 -8.11 -10.74 -1.28
N HIS A 194 -8.87 -9.76 -0.78
CA HIS A 194 -9.13 -8.51 -1.46
C HIS A 194 -8.06 -7.48 -1.12
N LEU A 195 -7.06 -7.35 -2.02
CA LEU A 195 -5.96 -6.39 -1.93
C LEU A 195 -5.17 -6.48 -0.61
N PRO A 196 -4.38 -7.54 -0.42
CA PRO A 196 -3.53 -7.64 0.76
C PRO A 196 -2.22 -6.86 0.56
N ASN A 197 -2.04 -5.77 1.32
CA ASN A 197 -0.86 -4.90 1.21
C ASN A 197 0.23 -5.25 2.24
N GLY A 198 -0.02 -5.06 3.54
CA GLY A 198 0.99 -5.27 4.59
C GLY A 198 1.15 -6.69 5.13
N LEU A 199 2.36 -7.02 5.59
CA LEU A 199 2.69 -8.23 6.36
C LEU A 199 3.58 -7.95 7.57
N ALA A 200 3.24 -8.54 8.72
CA ALA A 200 4.08 -8.48 9.90
C ALA A 200 4.22 -9.84 10.59
N LEU A 201 5.45 -10.29 10.80
CA LEU A 201 5.75 -11.48 11.59
C LEU A 201 5.65 -11.18 13.08
N SER A 202 5.00 -12.05 13.86
CA SER A 202 5.02 -12.03 15.34
C SER A 202 6.43 -12.11 15.94
N LYS A 203 6.61 -11.62 17.17
CA LYS A 203 7.92 -11.51 17.83
C LYS A 203 8.68 -12.84 17.94
N ASP A 204 7.96 -13.91 18.24
CA ASP A 204 8.48 -15.29 18.32
C ASP A 204 8.40 -16.06 16.98
N GLY A 205 7.82 -15.42 15.96
CA GLY A 205 7.57 -15.99 14.65
C GLY A 205 6.58 -17.16 14.67
N SER A 206 5.64 -17.19 15.62
CA SER A 206 4.57 -18.19 15.70
C SER A 206 3.44 -17.95 14.70
N PHE A 207 3.14 -16.69 14.39
CA PHE A 207 2.15 -16.27 13.41
C PHE A 207 2.62 -15.07 12.56
N VAL A 208 1.91 -14.84 11.46
CA VAL A 208 2.04 -13.69 10.57
C VAL A 208 0.70 -12.97 10.52
N LEU A 209 0.71 -11.64 10.50
CA LEU A 209 -0.46 -10.83 10.22
C LEU A 209 -0.42 -10.33 8.79
N THR A 210 -1.56 -10.32 8.10
CA THR A 210 -1.74 -9.65 6.80
C THR A 210 -2.93 -8.70 6.87
N CYS A 211 -2.79 -7.53 6.27
CA CYS A 211 -3.92 -6.61 6.05
C CYS A 211 -4.70 -7.07 4.81
N GLU A 212 -6.04 -7.05 4.86
CA GLU A 212 -6.92 -7.16 3.70
C GLU A 212 -7.68 -5.84 3.55
N SER A 213 -7.16 -4.95 2.70
CA SER A 213 -7.61 -3.56 2.62
C SER A 213 -9.04 -3.44 2.12
N GLY A 214 -9.48 -4.32 1.22
CA GLY A 214 -10.84 -4.25 0.66
C GLY A 214 -11.95 -4.70 1.63
N THR A 215 -11.62 -5.42 2.70
CA THR A 215 -12.60 -5.88 3.72
C THR A 215 -12.36 -5.28 5.10
N ASN A 216 -11.37 -4.38 5.22
CA ASN A 216 -10.91 -3.77 6.45
C ASN A 216 -10.61 -4.80 7.57
N THR A 217 -9.97 -5.93 7.20
CA THR A 217 -9.70 -7.05 8.11
C THR A 217 -8.20 -7.33 8.24
N ILE A 218 -7.73 -7.54 9.46
CA ILE A 218 -6.41 -8.14 9.70
C ILE A 218 -6.61 -9.63 9.94
N HIS A 219 -5.91 -10.45 9.18
CA HIS A 219 -5.90 -11.90 9.32
C HIS A 219 -4.63 -12.35 10.05
N ARG A 220 -4.76 -13.30 10.96
CA ARG A 220 -3.65 -14.02 11.60
C ARG A 220 -3.49 -15.37 10.93
N ILE A 221 -2.29 -15.65 10.44
CA ILE A 221 -1.91 -16.93 9.84
C ILE A 221 -0.90 -17.60 10.75
N TRP A 222 -1.24 -18.77 11.31
CA TRP A 222 -0.36 -19.51 12.21
C TRP A 222 0.71 -20.26 11.41
N VAL A 223 1.99 -19.99 11.70
CA VAL A 223 3.14 -20.58 10.98
C VAL A 223 3.94 -21.58 11.83
N LYS A 224 3.71 -21.61 13.15
CA LYS A 224 4.25 -22.61 14.09
C LYS A 224 3.19 -23.02 15.11
N GLY A 225 3.48 -24.10 15.84
CA GLY A 225 2.64 -24.60 16.93
C GLY A 225 1.45 -25.45 16.45
N PRO A 226 0.55 -25.84 17.36
CA PRO A 226 -0.55 -26.77 17.07
C PRO A 226 -1.55 -26.27 16.02
N LYS A 227 -1.65 -24.94 15.85
CA LYS A 227 -2.51 -24.29 14.85
C LYS A 227 -1.80 -24.04 13.52
N ALA A 228 -0.55 -24.45 13.34
CA ALA A 228 0.22 -24.16 12.12
C ALA A 228 -0.55 -24.58 10.86
N GLY A 229 -0.63 -23.66 9.88
CA GLY A 229 -1.38 -23.87 8.64
C GLY A 229 -2.84 -23.38 8.69
N THR A 230 -3.35 -22.96 9.85
CA THR A 230 -4.67 -22.33 9.95
C THR A 230 -4.58 -20.80 9.96
N ASN A 231 -5.72 -20.15 9.73
CA ASN A 231 -5.87 -18.70 9.82
C ASN A 231 -7.15 -18.33 10.58
N GLU A 232 -7.16 -17.13 11.14
CA GLU A 232 -8.29 -16.55 11.87
C GLU A 232 -8.32 -15.03 11.72
N VAL A 233 -9.49 -14.41 11.90
CA VAL A 233 -9.60 -12.95 11.96
C VAL A 233 -8.92 -12.46 13.24
N PHE A 234 -7.92 -11.60 13.11
CA PHE A 234 -7.22 -10.97 14.23
C PHE A 234 -7.95 -9.73 14.73
N ALA A 235 -8.34 -8.85 13.79
CA ALA A 235 -9.00 -7.59 14.10
C ALA A 235 -9.78 -7.06 12.88
N LYS A 236 -10.79 -6.24 13.16
CA LYS A 236 -11.47 -5.37 12.19
C LYS A 236 -11.02 -3.94 12.42
N ILE A 237 -10.67 -3.25 11.36
CA ILE A 237 -10.05 -1.92 11.42
C ILE A 237 -11.00 -0.90 10.79
N PRO A 238 -11.13 0.32 11.33
CA PRO A 238 -12.07 1.32 10.82
C PRO A 238 -11.48 2.10 9.64
N GLY A 239 -11.04 1.39 8.59
CA GLY A 239 -10.41 2.01 7.44
C GLY A 239 -9.65 1.04 6.55
N PRO A 240 -9.51 1.36 5.25
CA PRO A 240 -8.60 0.67 4.36
C PRO A 240 -7.16 0.82 4.87
N MET A 241 -6.53 -0.33 5.11
CA MET A 241 -5.16 -0.39 5.62
C MET A 241 -4.17 -0.41 4.46
N ASP A 242 -2.95 0.04 4.72
CA ASP A 242 -1.83 -0.13 3.80
C ASP A 242 -0.83 -1.15 4.39
N ASP A 243 0.20 -0.67 5.10
CA ASP A 243 1.21 -1.52 5.74
C ASP A 243 0.92 -1.80 7.23
N ILE A 244 1.51 -2.89 7.74
CA ILE A 244 1.50 -3.29 9.16
C ILE A 244 2.94 -3.53 9.64
N ARG A 245 3.31 -2.91 10.76
CA ARG A 245 4.66 -2.98 11.32
C ARG A 245 4.64 -3.41 12.76
N ARG A 246 5.45 -4.40 13.11
CA ARG A 246 5.60 -4.85 14.50
C ARG A 246 6.52 -3.90 15.28
N THR A 247 6.10 -3.50 16.47
CA THR A 247 6.92 -2.71 17.40
C THR A 247 7.99 -3.56 18.09
N PRO A 248 8.99 -2.95 18.76
CA PRO A 248 9.95 -3.67 19.59
C PRO A 248 9.32 -4.44 20.76
N THR A 249 8.22 -3.92 21.33
CA THR A 249 7.48 -4.56 22.43
C THR A 249 6.77 -5.83 21.95
N GLY A 250 6.29 -5.85 20.70
CA GLY A 250 5.60 -6.98 20.08
C GLY A 250 4.19 -6.63 19.58
N ASP A 251 3.75 -5.40 19.81
CA ASP A 251 2.52 -4.82 19.29
C ASP A 251 2.64 -4.51 17.79
N PHE A 252 1.59 -3.98 17.17
CA PHE A 252 1.56 -3.67 15.74
C PHE A 252 1.00 -2.28 15.48
N TRP A 253 1.72 -1.51 14.66
CA TRP A 253 1.21 -0.31 14.01
C TRP A 253 0.61 -0.66 12.67
N VAL A 254 -0.52 -0.06 12.34
CA VAL A 254 -1.24 -0.27 11.08
C VAL A 254 -1.50 1.09 10.46
N ALA A 255 -1.07 1.28 9.22
CA ALA A 255 -1.32 2.52 8.48
C ALA A 255 -2.71 2.48 7.85
N LEU A 256 -3.47 3.56 8.00
CA LEU A 256 -4.75 3.79 7.32
C LEU A 256 -4.54 4.89 6.29
N HIS A 257 -4.75 4.59 5.01
CA HIS A 257 -4.47 5.53 3.92
C HIS A 257 -5.72 6.31 3.48
N SER A 258 -6.91 5.89 3.89
CA SER A 258 -8.15 6.60 3.60
C SER A 258 -9.22 6.34 4.66
N LYS A 259 -10.29 7.13 4.59
CA LYS A 259 -11.48 6.99 5.43
C LYS A 259 -12.40 5.89 4.92
N ASP A 260 -13.04 5.15 5.82
CA ASP A 260 -14.10 4.22 5.45
C ASP A 260 -15.43 4.97 5.22
N SER A 261 -15.58 5.55 4.02
CA SER A 261 -16.77 6.30 3.63
C SER A 261 -17.94 5.39 3.22
N LEU A 262 -19.17 5.92 3.28
CA LEU A 262 -20.33 5.22 2.71
C LEU A 262 -20.13 4.94 1.22
N PHE A 263 -19.47 5.86 0.51
CA PHE A 263 -19.10 5.70 -0.90
C PHE A 263 -18.20 4.47 -1.08
N THR A 264 -17.06 4.39 -0.40
CA THR A 264 -16.15 3.23 -0.49
C THR A 264 -16.87 1.93 -0.12
N ARG A 265 -17.69 1.93 0.95
CA ARG A 265 -18.47 0.74 1.35
C ARG A 265 -19.41 0.24 0.26
N VAL A 266 -20.16 1.12 -0.40
CA VAL A 266 -21.12 0.73 -1.44
C VAL A 266 -20.41 0.13 -2.64
N PHE A 267 -19.33 0.75 -3.10
CA PHE A 267 -18.61 0.33 -4.30
C PHE A 267 -17.83 -0.97 -4.06
N LEU A 268 -17.25 -1.14 -2.87
CA LEU A 268 -16.54 -2.38 -2.51
C LEU A 268 -17.50 -3.54 -2.22
N SER A 269 -18.71 -3.27 -1.72
CA SER A 269 -19.71 -4.32 -1.45
C SER A 269 -20.36 -4.87 -2.73
N HIS A 270 -20.33 -4.12 -3.83
CA HIS A 270 -20.97 -4.51 -5.09
C HIS A 270 -19.97 -4.42 -6.25
N SER A 271 -19.29 -5.53 -6.54
CA SER A 271 -18.25 -5.61 -7.60
C SER A 271 -18.72 -5.09 -8.96
N PHE A 272 -19.99 -5.29 -9.32
CA PHE A 272 -20.57 -4.76 -10.55
C PHE A 272 -20.57 -3.23 -10.60
N VAL A 273 -20.96 -2.57 -9.50
CA VAL A 273 -20.98 -1.11 -9.38
C VAL A 273 -19.56 -0.55 -9.47
N GLY A 274 -18.63 -1.16 -8.73
CA GLY A 274 -17.21 -0.77 -8.75
C GLY A 274 -16.56 -0.93 -10.13
N LYS A 275 -16.78 -2.06 -10.80
CA LYS A 275 -16.29 -2.31 -12.17
C LYS A 275 -16.88 -1.34 -13.19
N PHE A 276 -18.19 -1.09 -13.11
CA PHE A 276 -18.86 -0.13 -13.98
C PHE A 276 -18.29 1.28 -13.78
N PHE A 277 -18.12 1.72 -12.54
CA PHE A 277 -17.56 3.03 -12.22
C PHE A 277 -16.15 3.23 -12.79
N ILE A 278 -15.23 2.28 -12.58
CA ILE A 278 -13.88 2.39 -13.12
C ILE A 278 -13.87 2.38 -14.65
N LYS A 279 -14.72 1.55 -15.27
CA LYS A 279 -14.82 1.52 -16.73
C LYS A 279 -15.24 2.89 -17.27
N THR A 280 -16.23 3.53 -16.63
CA THR A 280 -16.68 4.88 -17.01
C THR A 280 -15.62 5.95 -16.71
N LEU A 281 -14.91 5.85 -15.59
CA LEU A 281 -13.80 6.76 -15.24
C LEU A 281 -12.68 6.71 -16.28
N ASN A 282 -12.26 5.51 -16.67
CA ASN A 282 -11.22 5.32 -17.68
C ASN A 282 -11.63 5.84 -19.06
N LEU A 283 -12.91 5.70 -19.43
CA LEU A 283 -13.45 6.29 -20.66
C LEU A 283 -13.42 7.83 -20.61
N MET A 284 -13.75 8.43 -19.48
CA MET A 284 -13.72 9.89 -19.31
C MET A 284 -12.29 10.46 -19.33
N VAL A 285 -11.34 9.79 -18.65
CA VAL A 285 -9.93 10.23 -18.60
C VAL A 285 -9.22 9.95 -19.92
N GLY A 286 -9.49 8.82 -20.57
CA GLY A 286 -8.96 8.50 -21.90
C GLY A 286 -9.36 9.53 -22.96
N ASN A 287 -10.62 9.97 -22.94
CA ASN A 287 -11.10 11.02 -23.83
C ASN A 287 -10.51 12.41 -23.52
N LEU A 288 -10.04 12.66 -22.29
CA LEU A 288 -9.39 13.92 -21.93
C LEU A 288 -7.94 14.01 -22.44
N ILE A 289 -7.28 12.85 -22.63
CA ILE A 289 -5.91 12.76 -23.15
C ILE A 289 -5.89 12.84 -24.68
N GLU A 290 -6.97 12.45 -25.38
CA GLU A 290 -7.09 12.68 -26.84
C GLU A 290 -7.47 14.14 -27.20
N LEU A 291 -7.82 14.96 -26.20
CA LEU A 291 -8.20 16.38 -26.37
C LEU A 291 -7.09 17.35 -25.91
N LEU A 292 -5.89 16.86 -25.58
CA LEU A 292 -4.68 17.63 -25.25
C LEU A 292 -3.50 17.18 -26.12
#